data_AF-G0QG52-F1
#
_entry.id   AF-G0QG52-F1
#
_cell.length_a   1.000
_cell.length_b   1.000
_cell.length_c   1.000
_cell.angle_alpha   90.00
_cell.angle_beta   90.00
_cell.angle_gamma   90.00
#
_symmetry.space_group_name_H-M   'P 1'
#
loop_
_entity.id
_entity.type
_entity.pdbx_description
1 polymer ?
#
loop_
_entity_poly.entity_id
_entity_poly.type
_entity_poly.pdbx_seq_one_letter_code
_entity_poly.pdbx_strand_id
1 'polypeptide(L)'
;MVETKNIILGLALLLFVVPVAGIGFAVDIEPTANQNTKDLQVKNNFSHVFELNASVFNSGSFECRYRFRAEINETGSGDEFTAYSKAVPIPPGAFDRVKVFASPYNYTGMIRGELFIEYCDKTENVTTFKANSTERTVLNNTLQLDETSVNSTQARAELDVDNALLIPRDSPKFWKVGSTEVENGTTYLDYRMPFRNFNRNITYAAFNSSTGKPIGTVKADLKVERDFIDKVFEKKYQIGLALSFLLNIALLVLIGIKRGFKAKALNAVSH
;
A
#
# COMPACT_ATOMS: atom_id res chain seq x y z
N MET A 1 -12.10 -24.68 -57.85
CA MET A 1 -12.91 -23.60 -57.23
C MET A 1 -13.41 -23.97 -55.81
N VAL A 2 -12.55 -24.61 -54.99
CA VAL A 2 -12.90 -25.11 -53.63
C VAL A 2 -11.93 -24.59 -52.57
N GLU A 3 -10.77 -24.02 -52.95
CA GLU A 3 -9.74 -23.57 -52.01
C GLU A 3 -10.02 -22.20 -51.35
N THR A 4 -10.86 -21.36 -51.95
CA THR A 4 -11.18 -20.03 -51.38
C THR A 4 -12.18 -20.08 -50.22
N LYS A 5 -12.94 -21.17 -50.04
CA LYS A 5 -13.93 -21.29 -48.95
C LYS A 5 -13.31 -21.59 -47.58
N ASN A 6 -12.14 -22.23 -47.53
CA ASN A 6 -11.49 -22.59 -46.25
C ASN A 6 -10.67 -21.45 -45.63
N ILE A 7 -10.28 -20.45 -46.42
CA ILE A 7 -9.56 -19.27 -45.92
C ILE A 7 -10.52 -18.31 -45.23
N ILE A 8 -11.76 -18.19 -45.74
CA ILE A 8 -12.79 -17.28 -45.19
C ILE A 8 -13.27 -17.76 -43.81
N LEU A 9 -13.37 -19.08 -43.58
CA LEU A 9 -13.79 -19.62 -42.29
C LEU A 9 -12.69 -19.50 -41.21
N GLY A 10 -11.41 -19.56 -41.60
CA GLY A 10 -10.28 -19.31 -40.71
C GLY A 10 -10.16 -17.83 -40.29
N LEU A 11 -10.50 -16.90 -41.19
CA LEU A 11 -10.51 -15.46 -40.89
C LEU A 11 -11.72 -15.05 -40.04
N ALA A 12 -12.88 -15.67 -40.25
CA ALA A 12 -14.10 -15.41 -39.46
C ALA A 12 -13.97 -15.86 -38.00
N LEU A 13 -13.21 -16.93 -37.73
CA LEU A 13 -12.97 -17.40 -36.36
C LEU A 13 -11.95 -16.52 -35.61
N LEU A 14 -11.04 -15.84 -36.32
CA LEU A 14 -10.08 -14.90 -35.74
C LEU A 14 -10.71 -13.54 -35.38
N LEU A 15 -11.87 -13.21 -35.96
CA LEU A 15 -12.61 -11.98 -35.67
C LEU A 15 -13.62 -12.10 -34.50
N PHE A 16 -13.87 -13.30 -33.97
CA PHE A 16 -14.76 -13.51 -32.82
C PHE A 16 -14.04 -13.64 -31.46
N VAL A 17 -12.72 -13.45 -31.43
CA VAL A 17 -11.94 -13.29 -30.18
C VAL A 17 -11.50 -11.84 -30.03
N VAL A 18 -12.40 -10.89 -30.30
CA VAL A 18 -12.21 -9.52 -29.82
C VAL A 18 -12.90 -9.49 -28.45
N PRO A 19 -12.15 -9.39 -27.33
CA PRO A 19 -12.79 -9.12 -26.06
C PRO A 19 -13.59 -7.83 -26.25
N VAL A 20 -14.87 -7.87 -25.89
CA VAL A 20 -15.72 -6.68 -25.81
C VAL A 20 -15.01 -5.73 -24.83
N ALA A 21 -14.15 -4.87 -25.37
CA ALA A 21 -13.56 -3.77 -24.66
C ALA A 21 -14.72 -2.81 -24.42
N GLY A 22 -15.40 -3.00 -23.28
CA GLY A 22 -16.37 -2.05 -22.79
C GLY A 22 -15.72 -0.68 -22.83
N ILE A 23 -16.34 0.24 -23.57
CA ILE A 23 -15.96 1.64 -23.59
C ILE A 23 -16.27 2.15 -22.19
N GLY A 24 -15.31 2.00 -21.29
CA GLY A 24 -15.32 2.64 -19.98
C GLY A 24 -15.01 4.10 -20.23
N PHE A 25 -16.03 4.94 -20.23
CA PHE A 25 -15.84 6.37 -20.10
C PHE A 25 -15.29 6.61 -18.69
N ALA A 26 -13.96 6.65 -18.56
CA ALA A 26 -13.33 7.23 -17.40
C ALA A 26 -13.62 8.74 -17.48
N VAL A 27 -14.70 9.17 -16.84
CA VAL A 27 -14.84 10.58 -16.51
C VAL A 27 -13.77 10.83 -15.45
N ASP A 28 -12.61 11.31 -15.88
CA ASP A 28 -11.62 11.93 -15.00
C ASP A 28 -12.26 13.20 -14.45
N ILE A 29 -13.14 13.03 -13.47
CA ILE A 29 -13.47 14.10 -12.54
C ILE A 29 -12.22 14.21 -11.68
N GLU A 30 -11.22 14.95 -12.15
CA GLU A 30 -10.11 15.33 -11.27
C GLU A 30 -10.75 15.99 -10.03
N PRO A 31 -10.55 15.45 -8.81
CA PRO A 31 -10.86 16.20 -7.62
C PRO A 31 -10.08 17.51 -7.71
N THR A 32 -10.81 18.60 -7.90
CA THR A 32 -10.31 19.95 -7.64
C THR A 32 -10.30 20.11 -6.12
N ALA A 33 -9.43 19.35 -5.45
CA ALA A 33 -9.15 19.50 -4.03
C ALA A 33 -8.04 20.56 -3.92
N ASN A 34 -8.48 21.79 -3.70
CA ASN A 34 -7.64 22.95 -3.48
C ASN A 34 -7.42 23.08 -1.97
N GLN A 35 -6.19 22.86 -1.52
CA GLN A 35 -5.89 22.75 -0.10
C GLN A 35 -5.40 24.05 0.49
N ASN A 36 -6.05 24.48 1.57
CA ASN A 36 -5.54 25.51 2.47
C ASN A 36 -5.11 24.83 3.77
N THR A 37 -3.83 24.49 3.91
CA THR A 37 -3.27 24.08 5.20
C THR A 37 -3.20 25.31 6.10
N LYS A 38 -3.92 25.28 7.24
CA LYS A 38 -3.91 26.34 8.24
C LYS A 38 -3.29 25.83 9.54
N ASP A 39 -2.69 26.74 10.30
CA ASP A 39 -2.24 26.52 11.68
C ASP A 39 -1.22 25.39 11.83
N LEU A 40 -0.21 25.34 10.96
CA LEU A 40 0.91 24.42 11.12
C LEU A 40 1.64 24.70 12.44
N GLN A 41 1.70 23.69 13.31
CA GLN A 41 2.46 23.74 14.55
C GLN A 41 3.66 22.80 14.45
N VAL A 42 4.85 23.38 14.54
CA VAL A 42 6.13 22.66 14.62
C VAL A 42 6.82 23.09 15.89
N LYS A 43 7.12 22.14 16.78
CA LYS A 43 7.96 22.41 17.95
C LYS A 43 9.42 22.45 17.51
N ASN A 44 10.07 23.60 17.71
CA ASN A 44 11.48 23.78 17.33
C ASN A 44 12.44 22.90 18.15
N ASN A 45 12.04 22.51 19.36
CA ASN A 45 12.82 21.61 20.22
C ASN A 45 11.92 20.47 20.71
N PHE A 46 12.46 19.25 20.76
CA PHE A 46 11.80 18.09 21.31
C PHE A 46 12.83 17.17 21.97
N SER A 47 12.43 16.44 23.01
CA SER A 47 13.31 15.50 23.72
C SER A 47 13.38 14.14 23.02
N HIS A 48 12.24 13.51 22.76
CA HIS A 48 12.18 12.16 22.19
C HIS A 48 11.24 12.05 20.98
N VAL A 49 10.05 12.64 21.10
CA VAL A 49 9.01 12.59 20.06
C VAL A 49 8.88 13.96 19.40
N PHE A 50 9.12 13.99 18.10
CA PHE A 50 8.79 15.11 17.24
C PHE A 50 7.34 14.98 16.78
N GLU A 51 6.55 16.02 17.01
CA GLU A 51 5.17 16.13 16.53
C GLU A 51 5.08 17.30 15.56
N LEU A 52 4.51 17.02 14.39
CA LEU A 52 4.04 18.03 13.45
C LEU A 52 2.54 17.84 13.30
N ASN A 53 1.79 18.92 13.37
CA ASN A 53 0.36 18.87 13.09
C ASN A 53 -0.11 20.11 12.32
N ALA A 54 -1.15 19.93 11.50
CA ALA A 54 -1.79 21.02 10.77
C ALA A 54 -3.24 20.68 10.46
N SER A 55 -4.05 21.73 10.27
CA SER A 55 -5.44 21.59 9.85
C SER A 55 -5.53 21.42 8.34
N VAL A 56 -6.30 20.44 7.91
CA VAL A 56 -6.53 20.04 6.52
C VAL A 56 -7.99 20.26 6.19
N PHE A 57 -8.29 20.98 5.11
CA PHE A 57 -9.65 21.26 4.66
C PHE A 57 -9.93 20.58 3.33
N ASN A 58 -11.00 19.80 3.25
CA ASN A 58 -11.43 19.20 1.99
C ASN A 58 -12.37 20.16 1.24
N SER A 59 -11.81 20.88 0.26
CA SER A 59 -12.60 21.75 -0.64
C SER A 59 -13.28 21.01 -1.78
N GLY A 60 -13.05 19.70 -1.92
CA GLY A 60 -13.58 18.88 -3.00
C GLY A 60 -15.05 18.51 -2.80
N SER A 61 -15.64 17.89 -3.82
CA SER A 61 -17.05 17.48 -3.83
C SER A 61 -17.31 16.09 -3.26
N PHE A 62 -16.26 15.36 -2.86
CA PHE A 62 -16.37 14.00 -2.32
C PHE A 62 -15.42 13.78 -1.14
N GLU A 63 -15.73 12.80 -0.29
CA GLU A 63 -14.88 12.41 0.83
C GLU A 63 -13.53 11.89 0.31
N CYS A 64 -12.44 12.40 0.87
CA CYS A 64 -11.10 11.96 0.51
C CYS A 64 -10.32 11.61 1.78
N ARG A 65 -9.40 10.64 1.68
CA ARG A 65 -8.49 10.30 2.78
C ARG A 65 -7.22 11.11 2.66
N TYR A 66 -6.94 11.91 3.69
CA TYR A 66 -5.78 12.77 3.78
C TYR A 66 -4.74 12.17 4.72
N ARG A 67 -3.47 12.31 4.36
CA ARG A 67 -2.36 11.96 5.24
C ARG A 67 -1.20 12.92 5.00
N PHE A 68 -0.39 13.12 6.02
CA PHE A 68 0.89 13.77 5.87
C PHE A 68 2.00 12.74 5.69
N ARG A 69 2.97 13.09 4.85
CA ARG A 69 4.25 12.40 4.67
C ARG A 69 5.35 13.41 5.01
N ALA A 70 6.12 13.15 6.04
CA ALA A 70 7.28 13.95 6.39
C ALA A 70 8.55 13.21 5.95
N GLU A 71 9.36 13.84 5.11
CA GLU A 71 10.68 13.36 4.72
C GLU A 71 11.71 14.09 5.59
N ILE A 72 12.42 13.34 6.45
CA ILE A 72 13.27 13.88 7.51
C ILE A 72 14.71 13.48 7.24
N ASN A 73 15.62 14.44 7.38
CA ASN A 73 17.07 14.27 7.32
C ASN A 73 17.70 14.75 8.65
N GLU A 74 18.49 13.86 9.25
CA GLU A 74 19.31 14.13 10.42
C GLU A 74 20.61 14.82 9.99
N THR A 75 20.76 16.12 10.27
CA THR A 75 21.87 16.93 9.70
C THR A 75 23.26 16.46 10.15
N GLY A 76 23.35 15.81 11.31
CA GLY A 76 24.64 15.36 11.87
C GLY A 76 25.10 13.99 11.39
N SER A 77 24.18 13.02 11.29
CA SER A 77 24.44 11.64 10.84
C SER A 77 24.32 11.51 9.32
N GLY A 78 23.49 12.33 8.69
CA GLY A 78 23.09 12.21 7.29
C GLY A 78 21.99 11.16 7.06
N ASP A 79 21.43 10.59 8.11
CA ASP A 79 20.38 9.57 8.00
C ASP A 79 19.07 10.21 7.53
N GLU A 80 18.39 9.52 6.61
CA GLU A 80 17.13 9.95 6.03
C GLU A 80 16.04 8.91 6.28
N PHE A 81 14.84 9.38 6.66
CA PHE A 81 13.69 8.52 6.86
C PHE A 81 12.37 9.25 6.59
N THR A 82 11.31 8.46 6.40
CA THR A 82 9.98 8.98 6.10
C THR A 82 9.02 8.61 7.22
N ALA A 83 8.31 9.60 7.76
CA ALA A 83 7.24 9.40 8.73
C ALA A 83 5.88 9.71 8.08
N TYR A 84 4.90 8.84 8.30
CA TYR A 84 3.53 9.05 7.82
C TYR A 84 2.58 9.30 8.98
N SER A 85 1.59 10.15 8.76
CA SER A 85 0.43 10.21 9.64
C SER A 85 -0.51 9.03 9.41
N LYS A 86 -1.40 8.80 10.37
CA LYS A 86 -2.67 8.10 10.11
C LYS A 86 -3.42 8.79 8.98
N ALA A 87 -4.06 7.99 8.12
CA ALA A 87 -4.90 8.51 7.04
C ALA A 87 -6.30 8.80 7.57
N VAL A 88 -6.73 10.06 7.47
CA VAL A 88 -7.98 10.55 8.02
C VAL A 88 -8.98 10.80 6.88
N PRO A 89 -10.18 10.20 6.91
CA PRO A 89 -11.25 10.55 5.97
C PRO A 89 -11.82 11.92 6.33
N ILE A 90 -11.84 12.86 5.38
CA ILE A 90 -12.39 14.21 5.58
C ILE A 90 -13.53 14.42 4.57
N PRO A 91 -14.78 14.61 5.03
CA PRO A 91 -15.92 14.90 4.15
C PRO A 91 -15.79 16.24 3.40
N PRO A 92 -16.54 16.42 2.30
CA PRO A 92 -16.62 17.70 1.58
C PRO A 92 -16.98 18.87 2.49
N GLY A 93 -16.22 19.97 2.41
CA GLY A 93 -16.46 21.17 3.20
C GLY A 93 -16.11 21.05 4.69
N ALA A 94 -15.53 19.93 5.12
CA ALA A 94 -15.05 19.73 6.48
C ALA A 94 -13.53 19.98 6.59
N PHE A 95 -13.07 20.19 7.81
CA PHE A 95 -11.65 20.19 8.14
C PHE A 95 -11.36 19.21 9.28
N ASP A 96 -10.14 18.68 9.31
CA ASP A 96 -9.64 17.86 10.41
C ASP A 96 -8.16 18.16 10.67
N ARG A 97 -7.67 17.79 11.85
CA ARG A 97 -6.28 17.99 12.26
C ARG A 97 -5.49 16.70 12.06
N VAL A 98 -4.54 16.75 11.13
CA VAL A 98 -3.67 15.62 10.83
C VAL A 98 -2.35 15.79 11.55
N LYS A 99 -1.89 14.72 12.23
CA LYS A 99 -0.65 14.71 13.02
C LYS A 99 0.34 13.68 12.49
N VAL A 100 1.60 14.07 12.35
CA VAL A 100 2.73 13.18 12.09
C VAL A 100 3.58 13.14 13.35
N PHE A 101 3.91 11.93 13.77
CA PHE A 101 4.86 11.69 14.84
C PHE A 101 6.11 11.03 14.27
N ALA A 102 7.27 11.48 14.72
CA ALA A 102 8.56 10.91 14.39
C ALA A 102 9.46 10.85 15.63
N SER A 103 10.38 9.91 15.64
CA SER A 103 11.41 9.82 16.67
C SER A 103 12.74 9.42 16.03
N PRO A 104 13.67 10.37 15.81
CA PRO A 104 15.05 10.07 15.45
C PRO A 104 15.61 9.02 16.41
N TYR A 105 16.13 7.92 15.88
CA TYR A 105 16.66 6.86 16.71
C TYR A 105 18.11 7.17 17.02
N ASN A 106 18.49 7.13 18.30
CA ASN A 106 19.90 7.24 18.64
C ASN A 106 20.55 8.57 18.18
N TYR A 107 19.75 9.64 18.02
CA TYR A 107 20.19 10.92 17.48
C TYR A 107 19.87 12.10 18.41
N THR A 108 20.82 13.02 18.52
CA THR A 108 20.70 14.30 19.21
C THR A 108 21.27 15.38 18.29
N GLY A 109 20.54 16.46 18.11
CA GLY A 109 20.90 17.53 17.19
C GLY A 109 19.78 17.89 16.22
N MET A 110 20.16 18.57 15.16
CA MET A 110 19.25 19.24 14.24
C MET A 110 18.70 18.27 13.18
N ILE A 111 17.38 18.23 13.06
CA ILE A 111 16.69 17.61 11.95
C ILE A 111 16.10 18.67 11.03
N ARG A 112 16.04 18.37 9.74
CA ARG A 112 15.38 19.18 8.71
C ARG A 112 14.52 18.28 7.86
N GLY A 113 13.50 18.83 7.22
CA GLY A 113 12.66 18.02 6.38
C GLY A 113 11.66 18.79 5.57
N GLU A 114 10.92 18.04 4.77
CA GLU A 114 9.82 18.51 3.95
C GLU A 114 8.54 17.78 4.37
N LEU A 115 7.45 18.54 4.45
CA LEU A 115 6.13 18.03 4.75
C LEU A 115 5.31 18.02 3.48
N PHE A 116 4.82 16.85 3.11
CA PHE A 116 3.90 16.66 2.01
C PHE A 116 2.52 16.25 2.54
N ILE A 117 1.48 16.61 1.81
CA ILE A 117 0.14 16.08 1.99
C ILE A 117 -0.18 15.12 0.85
N GLU A 118 -0.66 13.93 1.18
CA GLU A 118 -1.13 12.93 0.23
C GLU A 118 -2.64 12.77 0.37
N TYR A 119 -3.34 12.86 -0.77
CA TYR A 119 -4.80 12.75 -0.82
C TYR A 119 -5.22 12.40 -2.25
N CYS A 120 -6.23 11.54 -2.40
CA CYS A 120 -6.82 11.22 -3.71
C CYS A 120 -5.77 10.90 -4.78
N ASP A 121 -4.75 10.13 -4.39
CA ASP A 121 -3.57 9.74 -5.18
C ASP A 121 -2.69 10.90 -5.70
N LYS A 122 -2.93 12.12 -5.24
CA LYS A 122 -2.06 13.30 -5.39
C LYS A 122 -1.12 13.42 -4.19
N THR A 123 0.01 14.07 -4.42
CA THR A 123 0.98 14.44 -3.39
C THR A 123 1.40 15.88 -3.64
N GLU A 124 1.29 16.73 -2.62
CA GLU A 124 1.65 18.14 -2.71
C GLU A 124 2.59 18.52 -1.57
N ASN A 125 3.54 19.41 -1.86
CA ASN A 125 4.41 19.97 -0.84
C ASN A 125 3.66 21.03 -0.03
N VAL A 126 3.71 20.92 1.29
CA VAL A 126 3.11 21.87 2.23
C VAL A 126 4.14 22.89 2.68
N THR A 127 5.27 22.43 3.22
CA THR A 127 6.33 23.30 3.75
C THR A 127 7.63 22.53 3.97
N THR A 128 8.71 23.27 4.22
CA THR A 128 9.89 22.74 4.89
C THR A 128 9.84 23.01 6.39
N PHE A 129 10.53 22.21 7.19
CA PHE A 129 10.63 22.39 8.64
C PHE A 129 12.03 22.08 9.17
N LYS A 130 12.27 22.56 10.39
CA LYS A 130 13.52 22.36 11.13
C LYS A 130 13.21 22.22 12.61
N ALA A 131 13.81 21.23 13.24
CA ALA A 131 13.67 21.01 14.68
C ALA A 131 14.98 20.48 15.28
N ASN A 132 15.11 20.53 16.59
CA ASN A 132 16.30 20.09 17.30
C ASN A 132 15.91 19.04 18.35
N SER A 133 16.47 17.84 18.19
CA SER A 133 16.42 16.76 19.18
C SER A 133 17.38 17.10 20.31
N THR A 134 16.88 17.28 21.53
CA THR A 134 17.70 17.66 22.69
C THR A 134 18.20 16.46 23.48
N GLU A 135 17.56 15.30 23.33
CA GLU A 135 17.91 14.07 24.03
C GLU A 135 17.99 12.90 23.07
N ARG A 136 18.79 11.90 23.43
CA ARG A 136 18.96 10.69 22.63
C ARG A 136 17.88 9.68 23.01
N THR A 137 17.07 9.26 22.05
CA THR A 137 16.10 8.17 22.28
C THR A 137 16.81 6.82 22.28
N VAL A 138 16.74 6.11 23.41
CA VAL A 138 17.28 4.77 23.59
C VAL A 138 16.14 3.83 24.00
N LEU A 139 15.94 2.76 23.23
CA LEU A 139 14.85 1.80 23.43
C LEU A 139 15.45 0.46 23.87
N ASN A 140 15.36 0.16 25.16
CA ASN A 140 16.01 -1.03 25.74
C ASN A 140 15.06 -2.22 25.93
N ASN A 141 13.76 -1.97 26.04
CA ASN A 141 12.77 -3.00 26.31
C ASN A 141 12.07 -3.43 25.03
N THR A 142 11.72 -4.71 24.94
CA THR A 142 10.80 -5.22 23.91
C THR A 142 9.48 -5.54 24.59
N LEU A 143 8.42 -4.90 24.14
CA LEU A 143 7.06 -5.14 24.59
C LEU A 143 6.46 -6.30 23.79
N GLN A 144 5.65 -7.12 24.45
CA GLN A 144 4.89 -8.16 23.78
C GLN A 144 3.68 -7.57 23.08
N LEU A 145 3.38 -8.10 21.90
CA LEU A 145 2.23 -7.74 21.09
C LEU A 145 1.43 -9.00 20.82
N ASP A 146 0.21 -9.03 21.30
CA ASP A 146 -0.74 -10.09 20.98
C ASP A 146 -1.68 -9.57 19.88
N GLU A 147 -1.57 -10.17 18.70
CA GLU A 147 -2.35 -9.77 17.54
C GLU A 147 -3.69 -10.51 17.51
N THR A 148 -4.80 -9.77 17.47
CA THR A 148 -6.15 -10.34 17.62
C THR A 148 -6.88 -10.49 16.29
N SER A 149 -6.63 -9.60 15.32
CA SER A 149 -7.27 -9.68 14.00
C SER A 149 -6.50 -8.87 12.95
N VAL A 150 -6.36 -9.41 11.74
CA VAL A 150 -5.57 -8.79 10.64
C VAL A 150 -6.40 -8.77 9.38
N ASN A 151 -6.55 -7.59 8.75
CA ASN A 151 -7.15 -7.46 7.43
C ASN A 151 -6.18 -6.80 6.43
N SER A 152 -6.66 -6.38 5.27
CA SER A 152 -5.80 -5.82 4.22
C SER A 152 -5.28 -4.41 4.49
N THR A 153 -5.87 -3.67 5.43
CA THR A 153 -5.57 -2.25 5.69
C THR A 153 -5.36 -1.92 7.17
N GLN A 154 -5.68 -2.84 8.07
CA GLN A 154 -5.71 -2.63 9.49
C GLN A 154 -5.47 -3.95 10.24
N ALA A 155 -4.76 -3.87 11.35
CA ALA A 155 -4.68 -4.94 12.33
C ALA A 155 -5.07 -4.41 13.71
N ARG A 156 -5.83 -5.20 14.46
CA ARG A 156 -6.10 -4.95 15.88
C ARG A 156 -5.04 -5.69 16.69
N ALA A 157 -4.42 -4.97 17.61
CA ALA A 157 -3.40 -5.53 18.47
C ALA A 157 -3.63 -5.13 19.94
N GLU A 158 -3.21 -6.01 20.83
CA GLU A 158 -3.28 -5.86 22.28
C GLU A 158 -1.86 -5.79 22.83
N LEU A 159 -1.62 -4.84 23.73
CA LEU A 159 -0.35 -4.57 24.37
C LEU A 159 -0.54 -4.50 25.88
N ASP A 160 0.43 -5.03 26.62
CA ASP A 160 0.50 -4.94 28.09
C ASP A 160 0.97 -3.55 28.56
N VAL A 161 0.49 -2.50 27.91
CA VAL A 161 0.74 -1.09 28.28
C VAL A 161 -0.48 -0.24 27.90
N ASP A 162 -0.87 0.64 28.82
CA ASP A 162 -1.90 1.64 28.58
C ASP A 162 -1.30 3.00 28.18
N ASN A 163 -2.06 3.79 27.41
CA ASN A 163 -1.72 5.17 27.06
C ASN A 163 -0.34 5.30 26.40
N ALA A 164 -0.08 4.46 25.40
CA ALA A 164 1.16 4.47 24.64
C ALA A 164 0.95 5.03 23.23
N LEU A 165 1.97 5.73 22.70
CA LEU A 165 2.06 6.17 21.32
C LEU A 165 3.05 5.25 20.61
N LEU A 166 2.59 4.55 19.58
CA LEU A 166 3.41 3.70 18.74
C LEU A 166 3.81 4.48 17.48
N ILE A 167 5.11 4.69 17.30
CA ILE A 167 5.68 5.37 16.13
C ILE A 167 6.42 4.32 15.28
N PRO A 168 6.06 4.14 13.99
CA PRO A 168 6.75 3.20 13.12
C PRO A 168 8.23 3.56 13.01
N ARG A 169 9.09 2.56 13.17
CA ARG A 169 10.53 2.66 13.02
C ARG A 169 10.98 1.98 11.75
N ASP A 170 10.61 0.71 11.61
CA ASP A 170 10.95 -0.11 10.46
C ASP A 170 9.67 -0.68 9.88
N SER A 171 9.47 -0.50 8.58
CA SER A 171 8.36 -1.09 7.84
C SER A 171 8.84 -1.65 6.51
N PRO A 172 8.12 -2.60 5.91
CA PRO A 172 8.46 -3.09 4.59
C PRO A 172 8.49 -1.93 3.58
N LYS A 173 9.37 -2.02 2.58
CA LYS A 173 9.51 -0.96 1.57
C LYS A 173 8.15 -0.67 0.92
N PHE A 174 7.90 0.61 0.66
CA PHE A 174 6.68 1.14 0.03
C PHE A 174 5.41 1.06 0.89
N TRP A 175 5.48 0.53 2.11
CA TRP A 175 4.33 0.56 3.02
C TRP A 175 4.17 1.95 3.60
N LYS A 176 2.91 2.41 3.66
CA LYS A 176 2.55 3.66 4.33
C LYS A 176 1.94 3.32 5.67
N VAL A 177 2.78 3.33 6.71
CA VAL A 177 2.41 2.99 8.09
C VAL A 177 2.38 4.25 8.92
N GLY A 178 1.26 4.52 9.57
CA GLY A 178 1.11 5.66 10.47
C GLY A 178 1.42 5.33 11.92
N SER A 179 1.69 6.36 12.71
CA SER A 179 1.64 6.27 14.16
C SER A 179 0.23 5.98 14.68
N THR A 180 0.13 5.30 15.81
CA THR A 180 -1.15 5.00 16.45
C THR A 180 -1.06 5.10 17.97
N GLU A 181 -2.20 5.35 18.61
CA GLU A 181 -2.32 5.43 20.07
C GLU A 181 -2.91 4.14 20.61
N VAL A 182 -2.44 3.72 21.78
CA VAL A 182 -2.91 2.56 22.55
C VAL A 182 -3.84 3.07 23.64
N GLU A 183 -5.10 2.68 23.55
CA GLU A 183 -6.15 3.03 24.51
C GLU A 183 -6.61 1.74 25.19
N ASN A 184 -6.51 1.70 26.53
CA ASN A 184 -6.90 0.55 27.35
C ASN A 184 -6.27 -0.78 26.86
N GLY A 185 -4.97 -0.78 26.62
CA GLY A 185 -4.21 -1.93 26.14
C GLY A 185 -4.49 -2.34 24.70
N THR A 186 -5.33 -1.60 23.96
CA THR A 186 -5.73 -1.96 22.60
C THR A 186 -5.41 -0.87 21.59
N THR A 187 -5.06 -1.26 20.37
CA THR A 187 -4.82 -0.32 19.27
C THR A 187 -5.16 -0.89 17.90
N TYR A 188 -5.28 0.00 16.93
CA TYR A 188 -5.45 -0.33 15.51
C TYR A 188 -4.23 0.16 14.73
N LEU A 189 -3.51 -0.78 14.14
CA LEU A 189 -2.36 -0.54 13.29
C LEU A 189 -2.86 -0.28 11.85
N ASP A 190 -2.91 0.98 11.43
CA ASP A 190 -3.34 1.35 10.08
C ASP A 190 -2.16 1.30 9.09
N TYR A 191 -2.30 0.53 8.01
CA TYR A 191 -1.28 0.41 6.97
C TYR A 191 -1.88 0.34 5.56
N ARG A 192 -1.15 0.84 4.56
CA ARG A 192 -1.48 0.63 3.14
C ARG A 192 -0.38 -0.21 2.51
N MET A 193 -0.70 -1.47 2.18
CA MET A 193 0.19 -2.39 1.50
C MET A 193 0.00 -2.32 -0.03
N PRO A 194 1.03 -1.94 -0.81
CA PRO A 194 0.92 -1.94 -2.27
C PRO A 194 0.98 -3.35 -2.88
N PHE A 195 1.65 -4.30 -2.22
CA PHE A 195 1.84 -5.67 -2.71
C PHE A 195 1.67 -6.70 -1.59
N ARG A 196 0.94 -7.79 -1.85
CA ARG A 196 0.47 -8.75 -0.83
C ARG A 196 1.52 -9.75 -0.32
N ASN A 197 2.67 -9.89 -0.98
CA ASN A 197 3.59 -11.04 -0.78
C ASN A 197 4.91 -10.76 -0.03
N PHE A 198 5.06 -9.60 0.61
CA PHE A 198 6.29 -9.29 1.36
C PHE A 198 6.19 -9.68 2.83
N ASN A 199 7.35 -9.95 3.45
CA ASN A 199 7.50 -10.13 4.89
C ASN A 199 6.84 -8.95 5.63
N ARG A 200 5.92 -9.22 6.56
CA ARG A 200 4.96 -8.21 7.07
C ARG A 200 5.30 -7.77 8.49
N ASN A 201 6.59 -7.61 8.75
CA ASN A 201 7.08 -7.16 10.04
C ASN A 201 7.13 -5.64 10.06
N ILE A 202 6.42 -5.04 11.00
CA ILE A 202 6.52 -3.63 11.33
C ILE A 202 7.09 -3.52 12.74
N THR A 203 8.18 -2.78 12.90
CA THR A 203 8.72 -2.43 14.21
C THR A 203 8.24 -1.04 14.59
N TYR A 204 7.63 -0.91 15.77
CA TYR A 204 7.27 0.37 16.36
C TYR A 204 8.18 0.69 17.54
N ALA A 205 8.50 1.96 17.71
CA ALA A 205 8.97 2.52 18.96
C ALA A 205 7.76 2.96 19.80
N ALA A 206 7.68 2.49 21.05
CA ALA A 206 6.60 2.80 21.97
C ALA A 206 7.02 3.91 22.93
N PHE A 207 6.18 4.92 23.07
CA PHE A 207 6.36 6.06 23.97
C PHE A 207 5.15 6.20 24.87
N ASN A 208 5.32 6.76 26.06
CA ASN A 208 4.19 7.11 26.91
C ASN A 208 3.50 8.36 26.35
N SER A 209 2.22 8.28 26.01
CA SER A 209 1.49 9.36 25.32
C SER A 209 1.42 10.67 26.11
N SER A 210 1.46 10.60 27.45
CA SER A 210 1.39 11.78 28.31
C SER A 210 2.74 12.48 28.50
N THR A 211 3.82 11.70 28.58
CA THR A 211 5.16 12.23 28.92
C THR A 211 6.12 12.28 27.73
N GLY A 212 5.81 11.60 26.63
CA GLY A 212 6.68 11.44 25.47
C GLY A 212 7.93 10.59 25.74
N LYS A 213 8.04 9.96 26.93
CA LYS A 213 9.21 9.15 27.29
C LYS A 213 9.20 7.79 26.60
N PRO A 214 10.37 7.26 26.18
CA PRO A 214 10.46 5.94 25.58
C PRO A 214 10.08 4.85 26.57
N ILE A 215 9.25 3.91 26.12
CA ILE A 215 8.87 2.70 26.88
C ILE A 215 9.67 1.50 26.36
N GLY A 216 9.75 1.34 25.03
CA GLY A 216 10.38 0.19 24.40
C GLY A 216 10.12 0.08 22.91
N THR A 217 10.29 -1.12 22.38
CA THR A 217 9.97 -1.48 20.99
C THR A 217 8.90 -2.55 20.94
N VAL A 218 8.07 -2.50 19.90
CA VAL A 218 7.01 -3.47 19.63
C VAL A 218 7.24 -4.01 18.23
N LYS A 219 7.15 -5.32 18.02
CA LYS A 219 7.22 -5.92 16.68
C LYS A 219 5.87 -6.54 16.34
N ALA A 220 5.27 -6.09 15.25
CA ALA A 220 4.04 -6.64 14.69
C ALA A 220 4.36 -7.50 13.48
N ASP A 221 4.05 -8.80 13.53
CA ASP A 221 4.15 -9.75 12.42
C ASP A 221 2.77 -10.01 11.84
N LEU A 222 2.37 -9.19 10.85
CA LEU A 222 0.98 -9.14 10.38
C LEU A 222 0.63 -10.37 9.52
N LYS A 223 0.01 -11.38 10.10
CA LYS A 223 -0.41 -12.59 9.37
C LYS A 223 -1.80 -12.45 8.76
N VAL A 224 -1.93 -11.71 7.66
CA VAL A 224 -3.20 -11.71 6.88
C VAL A 224 -3.47 -13.11 6.37
N GLU A 225 -4.57 -13.70 6.83
CA GLU A 225 -5.11 -14.97 6.35
C GLU A 225 -5.35 -14.86 4.83
N ARG A 226 -4.89 -15.84 4.05
CA ARG A 226 -5.14 -15.83 2.60
C ARG A 226 -6.64 -15.89 2.38
N ASP A 227 -7.20 -14.79 1.89
CA ASP A 227 -8.63 -14.68 1.63
C ASP A 227 -9.10 -15.83 0.71
N PHE A 228 -10.28 -16.37 0.98
CA PHE A 228 -10.87 -17.45 0.18
C PHE A 228 -10.93 -17.09 -1.32
N ILE A 229 -11.11 -15.81 -1.61
CA ILE A 229 -11.10 -15.24 -2.97
C ILE A 229 -9.76 -15.48 -3.68
N ASP A 230 -8.63 -15.36 -3.00
CA ASP A 230 -7.30 -15.57 -3.60
C ASP A 230 -7.10 -17.05 -3.96
N LYS A 231 -7.57 -17.98 -3.11
CA LYS A 231 -7.60 -19.42 -3.44
C LYS A 231 -8.50 -19.71 -4.66
N VAL A 232 -9.62 -19.01 -4.78
CA VAL A 232 -10.56 -19.21 -5.90
C VAL A 232 -10.00 -18.62 -7.19
N PHE A 233 -9.41 -17.43 -7.17
CA PHE A 233 -8.81 -16.82 -8.37
C PHE A 233 -7.60 -17.60 -8.86
N GLU A 234 -6.71 -18.05 -7.96
CA GLU A 234 -5.55 -18.87 -8.33
C GLU A 234 -6.00 -20.20 -8.95
N LYS A 235 -7.04 -20.84 -8.37
CA LYS A 235 -7.61 -22.08 -8.90
C LYS A 235 -8.30 -21.87 -10.25
N LYS A 236 -9.06 -20.78 -10.43
CA LYS A 236 -9.70 -20.45 -11.72
C LYS A 236 -8.68 -20.13 -12.81
N TYR A 237 -7.61 -19.42 -12.46
CA TYR A 237 -6.53 -19.09 -13.40
C TYR A 237 -5.76 -20.34 -13.82
N GLN A 238 -5.43 -21.23 -12.88
CA GLN A 238 -4.81 -22.52 -13.18
C GLN A 238 -5.70 -23.40 -14.06
N ILE A 239 -7.01 -23.46 -13.80
CA ILE A 239 -7.98 -24.17 -14.64
C ILE A 239 -8.03 -23.56 -16.05
N GLY A 240 -8.07 -22.23 -16.16
CA GLY A 240 -8.07 -21.53 -17.45
C GLY A 240 -6.81 -21.78 -18.27
N LEU A 241 -5.63 -21.74 -17.63
CA LEU A 241 -4.36 -22.09 -18.27
C LEU A 241 -4.30 -23.56 -18.70
N ALA A 242 -4.77 -24.48 -17.86
CA ALA A 242 -4.81 -25.90 -18.19
C ALA A 242 -5.74 -26.18 -19.38
N LEU A 243 -6.92 -25.56 -19.42
CA LEU A 243 -7.85 -25.65 -20.55
C LEU A 243 -7.25 -25.08 -21.83
N SER A 244 -6.61 -23.91 -21.76
CA SER A 244 -5.92 -23.29 -22.90
C SER A 244 -4.80 -24.19 -23.44
N PHE A 245 -4.00 -24.79 -22.55
CA PHE A 245 -2.93 -25.70 -22.92
C PHE A 245 -3.47 -26.97 -23.60
N LEU A 246 -4.53 -27.58 -23.04
CA LEU A 246 -5.19 -28.74 -23.62
C LEU A 246 -5.80 -28.45 -25.00
N LEU A 247 -6.41 -27.27 -25.18
CA LEU A 247 -6.96 -26.85 -26.47
C LEU A 247 -5.86 -26.72 -27.53
N ASN A 248 -4.72 -26.14 -27.17
CA ASN A 248 -3.57 -26.02 -28.06
C ASN A 248 -3.01 -27.39 -28.47
N ILE A 249 -2.91 -28.34 -27.54
CA ILE A 249 -2.52 -29.72 -27.85
C ILE A 249 -3.53 -30.38 -28.80
N ALA A 250 -4.83 -30.26 -28.52
CA ALA A 250 -5.87 -30.83 -29.38
C ALA A 250 -5.82 -30.25 -30.80
N LEU A 251 -5.55 -28.95 -30.94
CA LEU A 251 -5.39 -28.29 -32.23
C LEU A 251 -4.18 -28.85 -33.00
N LEU A 252 -3.04 -29.03 -32.33
CA LEU A 252 -1.83 -29.61 -32.93
C LEU A 252 -2.07 -31.05 -33.40
N VAL A 253 -2.77 -31.87 -32.61
CA VAL A 253 -3.14 -33.24 -32.98
C VAL A 253 -4.06 -33.24 -34.20
N LEU A 254 -5.07 -32.37 -34.26
CA LEU A 254 -5.97 -32.26 -35.41
C LEU A 254 -5.24 -31.82 -36.69
N ILE A 255 -4.27 -30.90 -36.58
CA ILE A 255 -3.42 -30.49 -37.70
C ILE A 255 -2.53 -31.65 -38.17
N GLY A 256 -1.93 -32.39 -37.23
CA GLY A 256 -1.11 -33.58 -37.50
C GLY A 256 -1.90 -34.67 -38.24
N ILE A 257 -3.12 -34.99 -37.77
CA ILE A 257 -4.02 -35.96 -38.41
C ILE A 257 -4.38 -35.50 -39.83
N LYS A 258 -4.77 -34.23 -40.02
CA LYS A 258 -5.08 -33.70 -41.37
C LYS A 258 -3.89 -33.79 -42.33
N ARG A 259 -2.67 -33.52 -41.87
CA ARG A 259 -1.46 -33.65 -42.68
C ARG A 259 -1.15 -35.11 -43.01
N GLY A 260 -1.34 -36.03 -42.06
CA GLY A 260 -1.18 -37.48 -42.27
C GLY A 260 -2.15 -38.04 -43.30
N PHE A 261 -3.42 -37.61 -43.28
CA PHE A 261 -4.41 -38.01 -44.30
C PHE A 261 -4.06 -37.45 -45.69
N LYS A 262 -3.56 -36.21 -45.77
CA LYS A 262 -3.13 -35.61 -47.05
C LYS A 262 -1.92 -36.33 -47.65
N ALA A 263 -0.97 -36.75 -46.82
CA ALA A 263 0.21 -37.53 -47.27
C ALA A 263 -0.16 -38.93 -47.76
N LYS A 264 -1.10 -39.63 -47.09
CA LYS A 264 -1.58 -40.95 -47.54
C LYS A 264 -2.39 -40.86 -48.85
N ALA A 265 -3.19 -39.81 -49.04
CA ALA A 265 -3.93 -39.60 -50.27
C ALA A 265 -3.01 -39.29 -51.47
N LEU A 266 -1.89 -38.58 -51.27
CA LEU A 266 -0.90 -38.31 -52.32
C LEU A 266 -0.14 -39.56 -52.76
N ASN A 267 0.18 -40.49 -51.84
CA ASN A 267 0.84 -41.75 -52.19
C ASN A 267 -0.09 -42.78 -52.85
N ALA A 268 -1.41 -42.64 -52.71
CA ALA A 268 -2.39 -43.53 -53.34
C ALA A 268 -2.68 -43.18 -54.81
N VAL A 269 -2.21 -42.03 -55.30
CA VAL A 269 -2.41 -41.56 -56.68
C VAL A 269 -1.18 -41.79 -57.57
N SER A 270 -0.06 -42.27 -56.99
CA SER A 270 1.21 -42.52 -57.70
C SER A 270 1.50 -44.00 -58.02
N HIS A 271 0.48 -44.86 -58.00
CA HIS A 271 0.58 -46.27 -58.40
C HIS A 271 -0.44 -46.60 -59.48
#